data_AF-A0A3B9TU43-F1
#
_entry.id   AF-A0A3B9TU43-F1
#
_cell.length_a   1.000
_cell.length_b   1.000
_cell.length_c   1.000
_cell.angle_alpha   90.00
_cell.angle_beta   90.00
_cell.angle_gamma   90.00
#
_symmetry.space_group_name_H-M   'P 1'
#
loop_
_entity.id
_entity.type
_entity.pdbx_description
1 polymer ?
#
loop_
_entity_poly.entity_id
_entity_poly.type
_entity_poly.pdbx_seq_one_letter_code
_entity_poly.pdbx_strand_id
1 'polypeptide(L)' 'MEKAIIAIAAALAIGLPALATAFAQAKIGSVGAGTIAEKPETGGIIIILEAIPETMVILGFVIAIMLILQFA' A
#
# COMPACT_ATOMS: atom_id res chain seq x y z
N MET A 1 -4.91 15.78 24.91
CA MET A 1 -4.87 16.42 23.58
C MET A 1 -3.81 15.76 22.71
N GLU A 2 -2.58 15.60 23.22
CA GLU A 2 -1.46 14.91 22.55
C GLU A 2 -1.81 13.53 21.98
N LYS A 3 -2.37 12.62 22.78
CA LYS A 3 -2.79 11.28 22.31
C LYS A 3 -3.77 11.29 21.14
N ALA A 4 -4.69 12.28 21.10
CA ALA A 4 -5.65 12.40 20.02
C ALA A 4 -4.98 12.85 18.72
N ILE A 5 -4.00 13.75 18.81
CA ILE A 5 -3.20 14.19 17.66
C ILE A 5 -2.36 13.02 17.13
N ILE A 6 -1.74 12.24 18.01
CA ILE A 6 -0.96 11.05 17.62
C ILE A 6 -1.83 10.01 16.94
N ALA A 7 -3.04 9.75 17.44
CA ALA A 7 -3.97 8.83 16.81
C ALA A 7 -4.38 9.29 15.40
N ILE A 8 -4.64 10.58 15.20
CA ILE A 8 -4.94 11.14 13.87
C ILE A 8 -3.72 11.03 12.96
N ALA A 9 -2.52 11.34 13.45
CA ALA A 9 -1.28 11.22 12.69
C ALA A 9 -1.03 9.76 12.25
N ALA A 10 -1.25 8.79 13.13
CA ALA A 10 -1.15 7.36 12.81
C ALA A 10 -2.16 6.94 11.75
N ALA A 11 -3.41 7.40 11.85
CA ALA A 11 -4.45 7.13 10.86
C ALA A 11 -4.08 7.69 9.47
N LEU A 12 -3.51 8.90 9.41
CA LEU A 12 -3.04 9.51 8.17
C LEU A 12 -1.80 8.80 7.60
N ALA A 13 -0.87 8.37 8.47
CA ALA A 13 0.36 7.70 8.09
C ALA A 13 0.12 6.37 7.35
N ILE A 14 -0.94 5.63 7.70
CA ILE A 14 -1.35 4.42 6.97
C ILE A 14 -2.40 4.71 5.89
N GLY A 15 -3.36 5.59 6.16
CA GLY A 15 -4.52 5.81 5.30
C GLY A 15 -4.16 6.41 3.94
N LEU A 16 -3.26 7.40 3.91
CA LEU A 16 -2.86 8.04 2.65
C LEU A 16 -2.05 7.08 1.75
N PRO A 17 -1.02 6.37 2.24
CA PRO A 17 -0.34 5.35 1.45
C PRO A 17 -1.27 4.21 1.00
N ALA A 18 -2.23 3.81 1.83
CA ALA A 18 -3.23 2.79 1.46
C ALA A 18 -4.09 3.20 0.26
N LEU A 19 -4.59 4.44 0.25
CA LEU A 19 -5.35 4.95 -0.88
C LEU A 19 -4.50 5.03 -2.16
N ALA A 20 -3.26 5.52 -2.04
CA ALA A 20 -2.34 5.62 -3.19
C ALA A 20 -1.95 4.24 -3.75
N THR A 21 -1.70 3.27 -2.87
CA THR A 21 -1.33 1.90 -3.23
C THR A 21 -2.50 1.18 -3.89
N ALA A 22 -3.71 1.27 -3.30
CA ALA A 22 -4.92 0.70 -3.89
C ALA A 22 -5.18 1.26 -5.29
N PHE A 23 -4.97 2.56 -5.52
CA PHE A 23 -5.09 3.17 -6.84
C PHE A 23 -4.08 2.60 -7.85
N ALA A 24 -2.82 2.47 -7.45
CA ALA A 24 -1.77 1.92 -8.32
C ALA A 24 -2.03 0.45 -8.66
N GLN A 25 -2.35 -0.36 -7.65
CA GLN A 25 -2.66 -1.79 -7.78
C GLN A 25 -3.92 -2.04 -8.62
N ALA A 26 -5.00 -1.27 -8.43
CA ALA A 26 -6.18 -1.39 -9.28
C ALA A 26 -5.86 -1.20 -10.78
N LYS A 27 -4.90 -0.33 -11.10
CA LYS A 27 -4.47 -0.10 -12.47
C LYS A 27 -3.53 -1.20 -12.99
N ILE A 28 -2.58 -1.65 -12.18
CA ILE A 28 -1.64 -2.71 -12.56
C ILE A 28 -2.39 -4.04 -12.69
N GLY A 29 -3.23 -4.42 -11.73
CA GLY A 29 -4.01 -5.64 -11.75
C GLY A 29 -5.00 -5.71 -12.91
N SER A 30 -5.70 -4.61 -13.24
CA SER A 30 -6.65 -4.59 -14.37
C SER A 30 -5.98 -4.80 -15.73
N VAL A 31 -4.87 -4.10 -15.99
CA VAL A 31 -4.08 -4.29 -17.22
C VAL A 31 -3.35 -5.64 -17.19
N GLY A 32 -2.88 -6.03 -16.02
CA GLY A 32 -2.14 -7.26 -15.78
C GLY A 32 -2.98 -8.50 -16.09
N ALA A 33 -4.24 -8.54 -15.64
CA ALA A 33 -5.13 -9.67 -15.92
C ALA A 33 -5.32 -9.92 -17.43
N GLY A 34 -5.51 -8.85 -18.22
CA GLY A 34 -5.61 -8.97 -19.68
C GLY A 34 -4.28 -9.40 -20.32
N THR A 35 -3.17 -8.87 -19.83
CA THR A 35 -1.83 -9.23 -20.33
C THR A 35 -1.50 -10.69 -20.06
N ILE A 36 -1.86 -11.22 -18.89
CA ILE A 36 -1.68 -12.64 -18.53
C ILE A 36 -2.55 -13.54 -19.38
N ALA A 37 -3.78 -13.12 -19.71
CA ALA A 37 -4.68 -13.88 -20.56
C ALA A 37 -4.11 -14.09 -21.98
N GLU A 38 -3.44 -13.07 -22.53
CA GLU A 38 -2.79 -13.13 -23.85
C GLU A 38 -1.39 -13.76 -23.80
N LYS A 39 -0.63 -13.51 -22.73
CA LYS A 39 0.77 -13.94 -22.54
C LYS A 39 0.98 -14.49 -21.13
N PRO A 40 0.66 -15.77 -20.88
CA PRO A 40 0.71 -16.38 -19.54
C PRO A 40 2.08 -16.27 -18.85
N GLU A 41 3.18 -16.25 -19.62
CA GLU A 41 4.54 -16.09 -19.14
C GLU A 41 4.80 -14.74 -18.44
N THR A 42 3.95 -13.74 -18.67
CA THR A 42 4.05 -12.41 -18.03
C THR A 42 3.53 -12.39 -16.59
N GLY A 43 2.90 -13.46 -16.10
CA GLY A 43 2.34 -13.50 -14.76
C GLY A 43 3.35 -13.17 -13.65
N GLY A 44 4.57 -13.70 -13.76
CA GLY A 44 5.62 -13.43 -12.78
C GLY A 44 6.01 -11.94 -12.70
N ILE A 45 6.20 -11.28 -13.85
CA ILE A 45 6.56 -9.85 -13.87
C ILE A 45 5.40 -8.96 -13.41
N ILE A 46 4.15 -9.33 -13.71
CA ILE A 46 2.98 -8.58 -13.25
C ILE A 46 2.81 -8.65 -11.74
N ILE A 47 3.03 -9.83 -11.13
CA ILE A 47 3.02 -9.96 -9.66
C ILE A 47 4.09 -9.06 -9.03
N ILE A 48 5.29 -8.98 -9.63
CA ILE A 48 6.35 -8.08 -9.14
C ILE A 48 5.92 -6.63 -9.26
N LEU A 49 5.31 -6.23 -10.38
CA LEU A 49 4.81 -4.87 -10.58
C LEU A 49 3.71 -4.51 -9.58
N GLU A 50 2.82 -5.46 -9.25
CA GLU A 50 1.76 -5.30 -8.24
C GLU A 50 2.33 -5.14 -6.81
N ALA A 51 3.44 -5.82 -6.52
CA ALA A 51 4.09 -5.80 -5.22
C ALA A 51 4.89 -4.51 -4.95
N ILE A 52 5.32 -3.78 -5.99
CA ILE A 52 6.09 -2.54 -5.82
C ILE A 52 5.25 -1.48 -5.07
N PRO A 53 4.01 -1.13 -5.48
CA PRO A 53 3.16 -0.23 -4.71
C PRO A 53 2.85 -0.72 -3.29
N GLU A 54 2.70 -2.04 -3.07
CA GLU A 54 2.41 -2.61 -1.74
C GLU A 54 3.43 -2.17 -0.68
N THR A 55 4.70 -1.99 -1.08
CA THR A 55 5.76 -1.51 -0.19
C THR A 55 5.43 -0.17 0.48
N MET A 56 4.70 0.72 -0.21
CA MET A 56 4.32 2.02 0.33
C MET A 56 3.32 1.89 1.48
N VAL A 57 2.36 0.97 1.37
CA VAL A 57 1.42 0.65 2.46
C VAL A 57 2.13 0.07 3.65
N ILE A 58 3.05 -0.87 3.42
CA ILE A 58 3.81 -1.51 4.50
C ILE A 58 4.61 -0.46 5.28
N LEU A 59 5.27 0.48 4.58
CA LEU A 59 6.00 1.57 5.23
C LEU A 59 5.06 2.48 6.05
N GLY A 60 3.90 2.85 5.50
CA GLY A 60 2.88 3.64 6.21
C GLY A 60 2.34 2.93 7.45
N PHE A 61 2.11 1.62 7.34
CA PHE A 61 1.70 0.76 8.46
C PHE A 61 2.76 0.71 9.57
N VAL A 62 4.04 0.53 9.23
CA VAL A 62 5.14 0.53 10.20
C VAL A 62 5.21 1.86 10.94
N ILE A 63 5.08 2.99 10.24
CA ILE A 63 5.08 4.32 10.87
C ILE A 63 3.86 4.49 11.79
N ALA A 64 2.67 4.07 11.37
CA ALA A 64 1.48 4.12 12.21
C ALA A 64 1.64 3.30 13.50
N ILE A 65 2.24 2.11 13.41
CA ILE A 65 2.55 1.27 14.58
C ILE A 65 3.57 1.94 15.49
N MET A 66 4.63 2.54 14.95
CA MET A 66 5.61 3.28 15.74
C MET A 66 4.93 4.44 16.49
N LEU A 67 4.09 5.23 15.82
CA LEU A 67 3.33 6.33 16.43
C LEU A 67 2.45 5.86 17.60
N ILE A 68 1.76 4.73 17.45
CA ILE A 68 0.86 4.21 18.50
C ILE A 68 1.63 3.53 19.64
N LEU A 69 2.64 2.71 19.35
CA LEU A 69 3.29 1.90 20.38
C LEU A 69 4.43 2.63 21.10
N GLN A 70 5.06 3.61 20.46
CA GLN A 70 6.21 4.31 21.02
C GLN A 70 5.88 5.72 21.53
N PHE A 71 4.82 6.36 21.00
CA PHE A 71 4.54 7.78 21.29
C PHE A 71 3.16 8.07 21.90
N ALA A 72 2.16 7.18 21.77
CA ALA A 72 0.81 7.39 22.33
C ALA A 72 0.65 6.93 23.79
#